data_AF-A0A1G9MUG0-F1
#
_entry.id   AF-A0A1G9MUG0-F1
#
_cell.length_a   1.000
_cell.length_b   1.000
_cell.length_c   1.000
_cell.angle_alpha   90.00
_cell.angle_beta   90.00
_cell.angle_gamma   90.00
#
_symmetry.space_group_name_H-M   'P 1'
#
loop_
_entity.id
_entity.type
_entity.pdbx_description
1 polymer ?
#
loop_
_entity_poly.entity_id
_entity_poly.type
_entity_poly.pdbx_seq_one_letter_code
_entity_poly.pdbx_strand_id
1 'polypeptide(L)' 'MWPEHWQALNVFLACRTQWRVIAGMGGVQYQGLDYTALESIMRMKGVDDTSAVLEQVQHMETGALEGLNAR' A
#
# COMPACT_ATOMS: atom_id res chain seq x y z
N MET A 1 12.47 -3.80 12.79
CA MET A 1 11.14 -3.17 12.71
C MET A 1 10.70 -2.85 14.13
N TRP A 2 10.44 -1.59 14.44
CA TRP A 2 9.90 -1.22 15.76
C TRP A 2 8.41 -1.62 15.86
N PRO A 3 7.89 -1.93 17.06
CA PRO A 3 6.52 -2.41 17.26
C PRO A 3 5.44 -1.51 16.64
N GLU A 4 5.66 -0.21 16.63
CA GLU A 4 4.72 0.82 16.15
C GLU A 4 4.48 0.72 14.63
N HIS A 5 5.46 0.22 13.88
CA HIS A 5 5.35 0.03 12.43
C HIS A 5 4.79 -1.33 12.03
N TRP A 6 4.58 -2.23 12.99
CA TRP A 6 4.07 -3.58 12.70
C TRP A 6 2.64 -3.53 12.15
N GLN A 7 1.80 -2.64 12.67
CA GLN A 7 0.42 -2.50 12.20
C GLN A 7 0.37 -2.01 10.76
N ALA A 8 1.13 -0.97 10.41
CA ALA A 8 1.20 -0.45 9.05
C ALA A 8 1.77 -1.49 8.08
N LEU A 9 2.82 -2.23 8.45
CA LEU A 9 3.34 -3.31 7.62
C LEU A 9 2.29 -4.40 7.35
N ASN A 10 1.53 -4.80 8.37
CA ASN A 10 0.46 -5.79 8.20
C ASN A 10 -0.67 -5.29 7.31
N VAL A 11 -0.99 -3.99 7.37
CA VAL A 11 -1.96 -3.35 6.48
C VAL A 11 -1.42 -3.33 5.05
N PHE A 12 -0.19 -2.88 4.85
CA PHE A 12 0.48 -2.86 3.54
C PHE A 12 0.53 -4.25 2.90
N LEU A 13 0.96 -5.28 3.65
CA LEU A 13 1.03 -6.65 3.17
C LEU A 13 -0.34 -7.27 2.88
N ALA A 14 -1.40 -6.81 3.56
CA ALA A 14 -2.78 -7.19 3.23
C ALA A 14 -3.25 -6.54 1.93
N CYS A 15 -2.72 -5.38 1.57
CA CYS A 15 -3.01 -4.68 0.31
C CYS A 15 -2.12 -5.11 -0.86
N ARG A 16 -1.20 -6.07 -0.67
CA ARG A 16 -0.15 -6.41 -1.67
C ARG A 16 -0.64 -6.80 -3.07
N THR A 17 -1.92 -7.19 -3.21
CA THR A 17 -2.55 -7.54 -4.49
C THR A 17 -3.47 -6.45 -5.02
N GLN A 18 -3.66 -5.35 -4.29
CA GLN A 18 -4.61 -4.28 -4.57
C GLN A 18 -3.91 -3.09 -5.21
N TRP A 19 -3.26 -3.31 -6.35
CA TRP A 19 -2.58 -2.26 -7.10
C TRP A 19 -3.46 -1.69 -8.21
N ARG A 20 -3.46 -0.37 -8.36
CA ARG A 20 -3.97 0.31 -9.54
C ARG A 20 -2.89 0.24 -10.62
N VAL A 21 -3.28 -0.33 -11.75
CA VAL A 21 -2.36 -0.63 -12.85
C VAL A 21 -2.93 -0.05 -14.16
N ILE A 22 -2.06 0.60 -14.93
CA ILE A 22 -2.33 0.90 -16.34
C ILE A 22 -1.52 -0.08 -17.19
N ALA A 23 -2.21 -0.83 -18.05
CA ALA A 23 -1.59 -1.69 -19.05
C ALA A 23 -1.81 -1.09 -20.44
N GLY A 24 -0.75 -1.06 -21.26
CA GLY A 24 -0.81 -0.58 -22.63
C GLY A 24 0.33 -1.13 -23.48
N MET A 25 0.48 -0.61 -24.70
CA MET A 25 1.52 -1.10 -25.62
C MET A 25 2.96 -0.93 -25.10
N GLY A 26 3.18 0.01 -24.17
CA GLY A 26 4.46 0.26 -23.53
C GLY A 26 4.76 -0.59 -22.28
N GLY A 27 3.90 -1.56 -21.97
CA GLY A 27 4.02 -2.43 -20.80
C GLY A 27 3.00 -2.11 -19.69
N VAL A 28 3.35 -2.52 -18.48
CA VAL A 28 2.54 -2.38 -17.28
C VAL A 28 3.15 -1.30 -16.39
N GLN A 29 2.33 -0.36 -15.94
CA GLN A 29 2.73 0.70 -15.00
C GLN A 29 1.85 0.65 -13.75
N TYR A 30 2.50 0.51 -12.60
CA TYR A 30 1.86 0.56 -11.29
C TYR A 30 1.74 2.02 -10.85
N GLN A 31 0.54 2.46 -10.48
CA GLN A 31 0.29 3.84 -10.05
C GLN A 31 0.31 4.01 -8.53
N GLY A 32 -0.10 2.99 -7.81
CA GLY A 32 -0.28 3.01 -6.36
C GLY A 32 -1.28 1.94 -5.92
N LEU A 33 -1.44 1.79 -4.62
CA LEU A 33 -2.48 0.99 -4.00
C LEU A 33 -3.85 1.60 -4.26
N ASP A 34 -4.86 0.75 -4.30
CA ASP A 34 -6.25 1.18 -4.22
C ASP A 34 -6.57 1.65 -2.80
N TYR A 35 -6.77 2.96 -2.63
CA TYR A 35 -7.02 3.55 -1.30
C TYR A 35 -8.40 3.19 -0.75
N THR A 36 -9.38 2.86 -1.59
CA THR A 36 -10.67 2.35 -1.13
C THR A 36 -10.52 0.93 -0.57
N ALA A 37 -9.70 0.09 -1.21
CA ALA A 37 -9.36 -1.23 -0.66
C ALA A 37 -8.55 -1.10 0.65
N LEU A 38 -7.57 -0.18 0.70
CA LEU A 38 -6.78 0.12 1.89
C LEU A 38 -7.66 0.54 3.06
N GLU A 39 -8.58 1.49 2.85
CA GLU A 39 -9.53 1.94 3.88
C GLU A 39 -10.38 0.77 4.40
N SER A 40 -10.91 -0.07 3.50
CA SER A 40 -11.68 -1.26 3.91
C SER A 40 -10.85 -2.23 4.73
N ILE A 41 -9.58 -2.42 4.38
CA ILE A 41 -8.65 -3.29 5.11
C ILE A 41 -8.33 -2.71 6.50
N MET A 42 -8.08 -1.40 6.61
CA MET A 42 -7.85 -0.74 7.90
C MET A 42 -9.07 -0.89 8.82
N ARG A 43 -10.28 -0.72 8.28
CA ARG A 43 -11.53 -0.95 9.02
C ARG A 43 -11.68 -2.41 9.48
N MET A 44 -11.44 -3.38 8.60
CA MET A 44 -11.52 -4.81 8.95
C MET A 44 -10.48 -5.25 9.97
N LYS A 45 -9.32 -4.58 10.01
CA LYS A 45 -8.24 -4.85 10.95
C LYS A 45 -8.36 -4.09 12.28
N GLY A 46 -9.38 -3.25 12.44
CA GLY A 46 -9.57 -2.45 13.66
C GLY A 46 -8.41 -1.49 13.89
N VAL A 47 -7.97 -0.77 12.84
CA VAL A 47 -6.96 0.27 12.98
C VAL A 47 -7.57 1.49 13.67
N ASP A 48 -7.03 1.86 14.83
CA ASP A 48 -7.52 3.01 15.61
C ASP A 48 -7.05 4.35 15.02
N ASP A 49 -5.74 4.49 14.76
CA ASP A 49 -5.17 5.68 14.11
C ASP A 49 -4.92 5.43 12.62
N THR A 50 -5.99 5.53 11.84
CA THR A 50 -5.93 5.34 10.39
C THR A 50 -5.05 6.39 9.70
N SER A 51 -4.90 7.58 10.28
CA SER A 51 -4.08 8.65 9.69
C SER A 51 -2.60 8.30 9.79
N ALA A 52 -2.12 7.93 10.97
CA ALA A 52 -0.73 7.53 11.17
C ALA A 52 -0.39 6.26 10.37
N VAL A 53 -1.30 5.29 10.32
CA VAL A 53 -1.09 4.07 9.52
C VAL A 53 -1.06 4.37 8.03
N LEU A 54 -1.93 5.25 7.52
CA LEU A 54 -1.90 5.67 6.11
C LEU A 54 -0.56 6.29 5.74
N GLU A 55 -0.03 7.22 6.54
CA GLU A 55 1.25 7.86 6.27
C GLU A 55 2.40 6.84 6.18
N GLN A 56 2.42 5.87 7.08
CA GLN A 56 3.42 4.79 7.06
C GLN A 56 3.25 3.86 5.85
N VAL A 57 2.01 3.55 5.47
CA VAL A 57 1.71 2.78 4.26
C VAL A 57 2.17 3.51 3.00
N GLN A 58 2.00 4.83 2.92
CA GLN A 58 2.46 5.65 1.79
C GLN A 58 3.98 5.65 1.63
N HIS A 59 4.73 5.61 2.74
CA HIS A 59 6.19 5.46 2.70
C HIS A 59 6.59 4.09 2.11
N MET A 60 5.92 3.01 2.52
CA MET A 60 6.16 1.67 1.95
C MET A 60 5.72 1.57 0.48
N GLU A 61 4.59 2.18 0.14
CA GLU A 61 4.09 2.30 -1.24
C GLU A 61 5.10 2.97 -2.16
N THR A 62 5.74 4.04 -1.71
CA THR A 62 6.76 4.76 -2.49
C THR A 62 7.92 3.83 -2.87
N GLY A 63 8.51 3.13 -1.89
CA GLY A 63 9.59 2.17 -2.17
C GLY A 63 9.14 0.97 -3.01
N ALA A 64 7.90 0.52 -2.83
CA ALA A 64 7.34 -0.55 -3.65
C ALA A 64 7.12 -0.11 -5.10
N LEU A 65 6.65 1.11 -5.34
CA LEU A 65 6.48 1.67 -6.69
C LEU A 65 7.81 1.81 -7.42
N GLU A 66 8.88 2.19 -6.72
CA GLU A 66 10.24 2.20 -7.28
C GLU A 66 10.65 0.81 -7.77
N GLY A 67 10.45 -0.24 -6.96
CA GLY A 67 10.78 -1.61 -7.34
C GLY A 67 9.87 -2.20 -8.43
N LEU A 68 8.57 -1.92 -8.37
CA LEU A 68 7.57 -2.45 -9.33
C LEU A 68 7.68 -1.81 -10.71
N ASN A 69 8.11 -0.54 -10.78
CA ASN A 69 8.27 0.19 -12.03
C ASN A 69 9.74 0.31 -12.49
N ALA A 70 10.70 -0.23 -11.74
CA ALA A 70 12.07 -0.35 -12.18
C ALA A 70 12.12 -1.17 -13.48
N ARG A 71 12.84 -0.65 -14.47
CA ARG A 71 13.04 -1.29 -15.79
C ARG A 71 14.39 -1.98 -15.86
#